data_AF-A0A177CLG8-F1
#
_entry.id   AF-A0A177CLG8-F1
#
_cell.length_a   1.000
_cell.length_b   1.000
_cell.length_c   1.000
_cell.angle_alpha   90.00
_cell.angle_beta   90.00
_cell.angle_gamma   90.00
#
_symmetry.space_group_name_H-M   'P 1'
#
loop_
_entity.id
_entity.type
_entity.pdbx_description
1 polymer ?
#
loop_
_entity_poly.entity_id
_entity_poly.type
_entity_poly.pdbx_seq_one_letter_code
_entity_poly.pdbx_strand_id
1 'polypeptide(L)'
;MNVHPRRTLDQFYYPSLSDTSARDKDQTISKWTGSNLWCWVIDDNFCDLYESVKKHANACKTVWDMQALLVREAISYTAEQNNKNVVDLIETYKWVSRTKAARQTSYVQDFLIKHHENHFDSAALDDSKESKLVLEVSDIVDELKMIKSLVQTQRGVLKTFIEALTRKNPSTDEPQQNSRKRANISKCSFTSTDASRMFINLQNQETLHRDSEDIKLLAQDISGAAASYAVTADETLVSLLKDLDEIKEEADYTHRMLQDLLDLKSKAASLAEARSTTKQGQAVMLFTIVTIIFLPLSFFTSYFGQNVSEFTGDDKNPSSWDLWKVGTPITVIVIAVALLIALLIMKPDWRRSLVLSRSDGVHDVEAA
;
A
#
# COMPACT_ATOMS: atom_id res chain seq x y z
N MET A 1 -25.42 -31.38 14.78
CA MET A 1 -24.03 -31.28 15.25
C MET A 1 -23.34 -30.36 14.26
N ASN A 2 -23.30 -29.05 14.54
CA ASN A 2 -22.62 -28.10 13.66
C ASN A 2 -21.12 -28.22 13.93
N VAL A 3 -20.49 -29.21 13.31
CA VAL A 3 -19.04 -29.31 13.27
C VAL A 3 -18.57 -28.11 12.44
N HIS A 4 -17.85 -27.18 13.06
CA HIS A 4 -17.23 -26.10 12.30
C HIS A 4 -16.20 -26.75 11.36
N PRO A 5 -16.41 -26.71 10.02
CA PRO A 5 -15.44 -27.29 9.11
C PRO A 5 -14.13 -26.51 9.22
N ARG A 6 -13.00 -27.19 9.02
CA ARG A 6 -11.70 -26.54 8.87
C ARG A 6 -11.83 -25.49 7.75
N ARG A 7 -11.35 -24.28 8.01
CA ARG A 7 -11.35 -23.16 7.06
C ARG A 7 -9.93 -22.69 6.81
N THR A 8 -9.67 -22.20 5.60
CA THR A 8 -8.47 -21.41 5.31
C THR A 8 -8.61 -19.99 5.86
N LEU A 9 -7.51 -19.23 5.88
CA LEU A 9 -7.53 -17.84 6.36
C LEU A 9 -8.48 -16.96 5.53
N ASP A 10 -8.46 -17.09 4.20
CA ASP A 10 -9.37 -16.36 3.32
C ASP A 10 -10.84 -16.79 3.53
N GLN A 11 -11.11 -18.08 3.74
CA GLN A 11 -12.49 -18.55 4.05
C GLN A 11 -13.01 -18.03 5.39
N PHE A 12 -12.12 -17.78 6.35
CA PHE A 12 -12.48 -17.17 7.62
C PHE A 12 -12.83 -15.68 7.43
N TYR A 13 -12.01 -14.95 6.69
CA TYR A 13 -12.18 -13.50 6.53
C TYR A 13 -13.28 -13.12 5.53
N TYR A 14 -13.48 -13.92 4.48
CA TYR A 14 -14.47 -13.69 3.43
C TYR A 14 -15.53 -14.80 3.38
N PRO A 15 -16.44 -14.88 4.37
CA PRO A 15 -17.42 -15.96 4.47
C PRO A 15 -18.45 -15.97 3.33
N SER A 16 -18.57 -14.88 2.58
CA SER A 16 -19.47 -14.77 1.41
C SER A 16 -18.88 -15.36 0.13
N LEU A 17 -17.58 -15.63 0.08
CA LEU A 17 -16.93 -16.21 -1.10
C LEU A 17 -17.11 -17.74 -1.11
N SER A 18 -17.57 -18.28 -2.23
CA SER A 18 -17.79 -19.72 -2.40
C SER A 18 -16.52 -20.52 -2.68
N ASP A 19 -15.51 -19.89 -3.29
CA ASP A 19 -14.20 -20.47 -3.57
C ASP A 19 -13.09 -19.44 -3.32
N THR A 20 -12.12 -19.82 -2.49
CA THR A 20 -10.95 -19.01 -2.12
C THR A 20 -9.64 -19.66 -2.59
N SER A 21 -9.70 -20.80 -3.29
CA SER A 21 -8.54 -21.64 -3.59
C SER A 21 -7.43 -20.91 -4.37
N ALA A 22 -7.78 -19.98 -5.26
CA ALA A 22 -6.83 -19.16 -5.98
C ALA A 22 -6.11 -18.16 -5.05
N ARG A 23 -6.86 -17.55 -4.10
CA ARG A 23 -6.31 -16.60 -3.12
C ARG A 23 -5.42 -17.33 -2.10
N ASP A 24 -5.85 -18.50 -1.64
CA ASP A 24 -5.09 -19.35 -0.72
C ASP A 24 -3.74 -19.78 -1.31
N LYS A 25 -3.66 -20.04 -2.62
CA LYS A 25 -2.38 -20.32 -3.33
C LYS A 25 -1.50 -19.08 -3.47
N ASP A 26 -2.11 -17.90 -3.51
CA ASP A 26 -1.40 -16.63 -3.66
C ASP A 26 -0.88 -16.07 -2.33
N GLN A 27 -1.27 -16.68 -1.20
CA GLN A 27 -0.80 -16.27 0.12
C GLN A 27 0.72 -16.34 0.25
N THR A 28 1.31 -15.39 0.98
CA THR A 28 2.75 -15.35 1.24
C THR A 28 3.27 -16.68 1.77
N ILE A 29 2.58 -17.28 2.75
CA ILE A 29 3.03 -18.55 3.32
C ILE A 29 3.05 -19.68 2.27
N SER A 30 2.03 -19.77 1.41
CA SER A 30 1.93 -20.77 0.34
C SER A 30 3.06 -20.63 -0.68
N LYS A 31 3.41 -19.39 -1.03
CA LYS A 31 4.51 -19.08 -1.96
C LYS A 31 5.88 -19.46 -1.38
N TRP A 32 6.08 -19.25 -0.07
CA TRP A 32 7.38 -19.44 0.57
C TRP A 32 7.64 -20.86 1.06
N THR A 33 6.61 -21.57 1.49
CA THR A 33 6.73 -22.97 1.95
C THR A 33 6.65 -23.98 0.80
N GLY A 34 6.16 -23.57 -0.37
CA GLY A 34 6.00 -24.43 -1.54
C GLY A 34 4.95 -25.54 -1.36
N SER A 35 4.77 -26.38 -2.37
CA SER A 35 3.80 -27.49 -2.37
C SER A 35 4.11 -28.63 -1.38
N ASN A 36 5.19 -28.54 -0.60
CA ASN A 36 5.67 -29.61 0.28
C ASN A 36 5.12 -29.55 1.71
N LEU A 37 4.25 -28.58 2.03
CA LEU A 37 3.71 -28.42 3.39
C LEU A 37 2.88 -29.62 3.87
N TRP A 38 2.38 -30.47 2.96
CA TRP A 38 1.39 -31.50 3.30
C TRP A 38 1.87 -32.95 3.29
N CYS A 39 3.10 -33.24 2.82
CA CYS A 39 3.50 -34.63 2.64
C CYS A 39 4.82 -35.07 3.27
N TRP A 40 5.74 -34.17 3.65
CA TRP A 40 7.05 -34.59 4.19
C TRP A 40 7.66 -33.68 5.28
N VAL A 41 6.99 -32.63 5.76
CA VAL A 41 7.57 -31.60 6.67
C VAL A 41 7.00 -31.64 8.10
N ILE A 42 6.01 -32.49 8.37
CA ILE A 42 5.73 -32.86 9.77
C ILE A 42 6.82 -33.86 10.15
N ASP A 43 8.01 -33.35 10.46
CA ASP A 43 9.11 -34.10 11.08
C ASP A 43 8.58 -34.89 12.29
N ASP A 44 9.25 -35.97 12.69
CA ASP A 44 8.97 -36.71 13.93
C ASP A 44 8.96 -35.80 15.20
N ASN A 45 9.44 -34.56 15.07
CA ASN A 45 9.51 -33.55 16.12
C ASN A 45 8.27 -32.64 16.22
N PHE A 46 7.30 -32.72 15.30
CA PHE A 46 6.06 -31.95 15.40
C PHE A 46 5.18 -32.51 16.52
N CYS A 47 4.87 -31.66 17.51
CA CYS A 47 4.00 -32.02 18.61
C CYS A 47 2.55 -31.69 18.21
N ASP A 48 1.76 -32.72 17.90
CA ASP A 48 0.35 -32.51 17.62
C ASP A 48 -0.43 -32.07 18.88
N LEU A 49 -1.65 -31.56 18.66
CA LEU A 49 -2.51 -31.09 19.75
C LEU A 49 -2.79 -32.21 20.77
N TYR A 50 -2.90 -33.45 20.31
CA TYR A 50 -3.24 -34.59 21.16
C TYR A 50 -2.10 -34.94 22.13
N GLU A 51 -0.87 -35.04 21.61
CA GLU A 51 0.33 -35.31 22.41
C GLU A 51 0.65 -34.13 23.33
N SER A 52 0.40 -32.88 22.92
CA SER A 52 0.55 -31.70 23.79
C SER A 52 -0.42 -31.73 24.97
N VAL A 53 -1.71 -32.03 24.72
CA VAL A 53 -2.72 -32.18 25.78
C VAL A 53 -2.38 -33.35 26.71
N LYS A 54 -1.96 -34.50 26.15
CA LYS A 54 -1.62 -35.71 26.91
C LYS A 54 -0.46 -35.50 27.89
N LYS A 55 0.56 -34.70 27.52
CA LYS A 55 1.68 -34.35 28.40
C LYS A 55 1.22 -33.60 29.65
N HIS A 56 0.22 -32.74 29.53
CA HIS A 56 -0.25 -31.86 30.60
C HIS A 56 -1.53 -32.35 31.30
N ALA A 57 -2.22 -33.35 30.76
CA ALA A 57 -3.47 -33.89 31.29
C ALA A 57 -3.35 -34.42 32.73
N ASN A 58 -2.20 -35.01 33.08
CA ASN A 58 -1.95 -35.56 34.43
C ASN A 58 -1.95 -34.49 35.54
N ALA A 59 -1.79 -33.21 35.20
CA ALA A 59 -1.83 -32.11 36.16
C ALA A 59 -3.27 -31.60 36.44
N CYS A 60 -4.26 -32.02 35.65
CA CYS A 60 -5.64 -31.58 35.80
C CYS A 60 -6.36 -32.34 36.92
N LYS A 61 -6.96 -31.61 37.87
CA LYS A 61 -7.71 -32.20 38.99
C LYS A 61 -9.22 -32.14 38.76
N THR A 62 -9.67 -31.13 38.01
CA THR A 62 -11.08 -30.88 37.75
C THR A 62 -11.40 -30.93 36.25
N VAL A 63 -12.67 -31.10 35.91
CA VAL A 63 -13.15 -30.99 34.52
C VAL A 63 -12.86 -29.60 33.94
N TRP A 64 -12.89 -28.57 34.78
CA TRP A 64 -12.58 -27.19 34.41
C TRP A 64 -11.10 -27.02 34.07
N ASP A 65 -10.19 -27.67 34.81
CA ASP A 65 -8.76 -27.68 34.49
C ASP A 65 -8.52 -28.32 33.12
N MET A 66 -9.20 -29.43 32.82
CA MET A 66 -9.07 -30.11 31.53
C MET A 66 -9.62 -29.27 30.37
N GLN A 67 -10.75 -28.58 30.57
CA GLN A 67 -11.32 -27.66 29.56
C GLN A 67 -10.39 -26.46 29.32
N ALA A 68 -9.86 -25.86 30.39
CA ALA A 68 -8.91 -24.76 30.27
C ALA A 68 -7.59 -25.20 29.63
N LEU A 69 -7.13 -26.41 29.91
CA LEU A 69 -5.96 -27.00 29.27
C LEU A 69 -6.19 -27.17 27.76
N LEU A 70 -7.34 -27.72 27.34
CA LEU A 70 -7.67 -27.86 25.92
C LEU A 70 -7.66 -26.52 25.18
N VAL A 71 -8.22 -25.47 25.78
CA VAL A 71 -8.22 -24.12 25.20
C VAL A 71 -6.80 -23.57 25.14
N ARG A 72 -6.01 -23.72 26.21
CA ARG A 72 -4.60 -23.31 26.25
C ARG A 72 -3.80 -23.97 25.14
N GLU A 73 -3.91 -25.29 24.99
CA GLU A 73 -3.16 -26.01 23.95
C GLU A 73 -3.66 -25.67 22.56
N ALA A 74 -4.97 -25.50 22.34
CA ALA A 74 -5.50 -25.09 21.06
C ALA A 74 -4.95 -23.72 20.59
N ILE A 75 -4.59 -22.84 21.53
CA ILE A 75 -3.97 -21.54 21.26
C ILE A 75 -2.44 -21.64 21.18
N SER A 76 -1.84 -22.46 22.05
CA SER A 76 -0.40 -22.44 22.29
C SER A 76 0.36 -23.52 21.52
N TYR A 77 -0.30 -24.52 20.93
CA TYR A 77 0.39 -25.61 20.25
C TYR A 77 1.24 -25.10 19.08
N THR A 78 0.80 -24.08 18.34
CA THR A 78 1.62 -23.46 17.28
C THR A 78 2.78 -22.63 17.82
N ALA A 79 2.67 -22.15 19.07
CA ALA A 79 3.69 -21.36 19.75
C ALA A 79 4.63 -22.21 20.62
N GLU A 80 4.40 -23.52 20.72
CA GLU A 80 5.25 -24.43 21.48
C GLU A 80 6.61 -24.56 20.79
N GLN A 81 7.70 -24.56 21.56
CA GLN A 81 9.06 -24.35 21.04
C GLN A 81 9.50 -25.39 19.99
N ASN A 82 8.99 -26.62 20.09
CA ASN A 82 9.21 -27.66 19.08
C ASN A 82 8.51 -27.32 17.75
N ASN A 83 7.31 -26.75 17.83
CA ASN A 83 6.50 -26.39 16.67
C ASN A 83 6.91 -25.04 16.07
N LYS A 84 7.48 -24.12 16.88
CA LYS A 84 8.12 -22.89 16.39
C LYS A 84 9.23 -23.18 15.40
N ASN A 85 10.06 -24.21 15.64
CA ASN A 85 11.13 -24.56 14.71
C ASN A 85 10.63 -25.07 13.36
N VAL A 86 9.39 -25.57 13.29
CA VAL A 86 8.81 -26.19 12.10
C VAL A 86 7.89 -25.21 11.35
N VAL A 87 7.11 -24.40 12.08
CA VAL A 87 6.12 -23.47 11.52
C VAL A 87 6.11 -22.16 12.33
N ASP A 88 7.18 -21.38 12.25
CA ASP A 88 7.16 -20.00 12.74
C ASP A 88 6.57 -19.07 11.67
N LEU A 89 5.24 -18.92 11.72
CA LEU A 89 4.50 -17.99 10.87
C LEU A 89 5.06 -16.57 11.01
N ILE A 90 5.33 -16.14 12.25
CA ILE A 90 5.74 -14.78 12.56
C ILE A 90 7.13 -14.49 12.01
N GLU A 91 8.10 -15.38 12.24
CA GLU A 91 9.44 -15.23 11.66
C GLU A 91 9.43 -15.32 10.14
N THR A 92 8.56 -16.15 9.55
CA THR A 92 8.39 -16.18 8.09
C THR A 92 7.94 -14.82 7.57
N TYR A 93 6.89 -14.23 8.13
CA TYR A 93 6.42 -12.90 7.71
C TYR A 93 7.45 -11.80 8.01
N LYS A 94 8.15 -11.83 9.14
CA LYS A 94 9.28 -10.91 9.45
C LYS A 94 10.36 -10.99 8.37
N TRP A 95 10.80 -12.19 8.05
CA TRP A 95 11.86 -12.42 7.07
C TRP A 95 11.43 -11.97 5.67
N VAL A 96 10.19 -12.27 5.26
CA VAL A 96 9.67 -11.81 3.97
C VAL A 96 9.61 -10.29 3.93
N SER A 97 9.03 -9.65 4.95
CA SER A 97 8.93 -8.18 5.05
C SER A 97 10.31 -7.52 4.93
N ARG A 98 11.29 -7.97 5.71
CA ARG A 98 12.68 -7.48 5.65
C ARG A 98 13.33 -7.66 4.28
N THR A 99 13.07 -8.80 3.63
CA THR A 99 13.58 -9.06 2.28
C THR A 99 13.00 -8.07 1.27
N LYS A 100 11.71 -7.70 1.40
CA LYS A 100 11.09 -6.68 0.54
C LYS A 100 11.63 -5.28 0.85
N ALA A 101 11.82 -4.93 2.12
CA ALA A 101 12.41 -3.66 2.54
C ALA A 101 13.86 -3.49 2.02
N ALA A 102 14.65 -4.57 2.03
CA ALA A 102 16.00 -4.55 1.46
C ALA A 102 15.99 -4.28 -0.06
N ARG A 103 15.06 -4.91 -0.79
CA ARG A 103 14.86 -4.64 -2.23
C ARG A 103 14.44 -3.19 -2.48
N GLN A 104 13.54 -2.66 -1.66
CA GLN A 104 13.12 -1.26 -1.71
C GLN A 104 14.32 -0.32 -1.55
N THR A 105 15.18 -0.58 -0.57
CA THR A 105 16.40 0.24 -0.35
C THR A 105 17.32 0.21 -1.57
N SER A 106 17.49 -0.98 -2.18
CA SER A 106 18.26 -1.13 -3.41
C SER A 106 17.69 -0.28 -4.55
N TYR A 107 16.36 -0.26 -4.74
CA TYR A 107 15.74 0.55 -5.79
C TYR A 107 15.89 2.05 -5.57
N VAL A 108 15.81 2.51 -4.32
CA VAL A 108 16.09 3.92 -3.99
C VAL A 108 17.53 4.27 -4.34
N GLN A 109 18.49 3.44 -3.92
CA GLN A 109 19.91 3.70 -4.18
C GLN A 109 20.21 3.72 -5.68
N ASP A 110 19.69 2.75 -6.43
CA ASP A 110 19.84 2.71 -7.88
C ASP A 110 19.25 3.94 -8.56
N PHE A 111 18.07 4.41 -8.10
CA PHE A 111 17.46 5.64 -8.61
C PHE A 111 18.32 6.88 -8.32
N LEU A 112 18.84 7.01 -7.10
CA LEU A 112 19.68 8.15 -6.70
C LEU A 112 20.98 8.20 -7.50
N ILE A 113 21.65 7.05 -7.70
CA ILE A 113 22.88 6.96 -8.50
C ILE A 113 22.61 7.39 -9.95
N LYS A 114 21.56 6.85 -10.58
CA LYS A 114 21.18 7.21 -11.95
C LYS A 114 20.85 8.70 -12.08
N HIS A 115 20.19 9.28 -11.08
CA HIS A 115 19.89 10.72 -11.07
C HIS A 115 21.16 11.58 -10.99
N HIS A 116 22.17 11.16 -10.23
CA HIS A 116 23.44 11.88 -10.15
C HIS A 116 24.27 11.82 -11.44
N GLU A 117 24.18 10.74 -12.21
CA GLU A 117 24.95 10.56 -13.45
C GLU A 117 24.33 11.26 -14.69
N ASN A 118 23.23 12.01 -14.54
CA ASN A 118 22.49 12.68 -15.64
C ASN A 118 22.03 11.74 -16.78
N HIS A 119 22.08 10.42 -16.59
CA HIS A 119 21.59 9.43 -17.54
C HIS A 119 20.08 9.23 -17.37
N PHE A 120 19.31 10.20 -17.84
CA PHE A 120 17.86 10.10 -17.93
C PHE A 120 17.46 9.36 -19.22
N ASP A 121 17.79 8.08 -19.31
CA ASP A 121 17.27 7.25 -20.40
C ASP A 121 15.81 6.91 -20.09
N SER A 122 14.92 7.15 -21.05
CA SER A 122 13.50 6.76 -20.98
C SER A 122 13.29 5.25 -20.80
N ALA A 123 14.34 4.44 -21.04
CA ALA A 123 14.38 3.01 -20.78
C ALA A 123 14.61 2.64 -19.30
N ALA A 124 14.95 3.60 -18.43
CA ALA A 124 15.17 3.38 -16.99
C ALA A 124 13.86 3.34 -16.15
N LEU A 125 12.71 3.51 -16.81
CA LEU A 125 11.35 3.48 -16.25
C LEU A 125 10.73 2.08 -16.38
N ASP A 126 11.43 1.04 -15.92
CA ASP A 126 10.82 -0.29 -15.77
C ASP A 126 9.95 -0.32 -14.50
N ASP A 127 8.89 0.49 -14.50
CA ASP A 127 7.92 0.64 -13.41
C ASP A 127 7.23 -0.69 -13.06
N SER A 128 7.33 -1.69 -13.95
CA SER A 128 6.76 -3.03 -13.78
C SER A 128 7.31 -3.76 -12.56
N LYS A 129 8.62 -3.69 -12.31
CA LYS A 129 9.25 -4.39 -11.17
C LYS A 129 8.89 -3.76 -9.83
N GLU A 130 8.84 -2.44 -9.79
CA GLU A 130 8.53 -1.66 -8.58
C GLU A 130 7.03 -1.69 -8.27
N SER A 131 6.19 -1.58 -9.30
CA SER A 131 4.74 -1.79 -9.18
C SER A 131 4.43 -3.20 -8.66
N LYS A 132 5.11 -4.24 -9.20
CA LYS A 132 4.98 -5.60 -8.68
C LYS A 132 5.40 -5.70 -7.21
N LEU A 133 6.49 -5.04 -6.82
CA LEU A 133 6.93 -5.03 -5.42
C LEU A 133 5.91 -4.33 -4.51
N VAL A 134 5.30 -3.23 -4.95
CA VAL A 134 4.23 -2.53 -4.21
C VAL A 134 3.03 -3.44 -4.00
N LEU A 135 2.60 -4.15 -5.03
CA LEU A 135 1.50 -5.12 -4.93
C LEU A 135 1.84 -6.24 -3.95
N GLU A 136 3.02 -6.84 -4.07
CA GLU A 136 3.47 -7.90 -3.16
C GLU A 136 3.52 -7.44 -1.69
N VAL A 137 3.94 -6.20 -1.42
CA VAL A 137 3.94 -5.65 -0.05
C VAL A 137 2.52 -5.32 0.42
N SER A 138 1.64 -4.86 -0.47
CA SER A 138 0.21 -4.64 -0.16
C SER A 138 -0.47 -5.93 0.27
N ASP A 139 -0.21 -7.03 -0.46
CA ASP A 139 -0.76 -8.34 -0.15
C ASP A 139 -0.31 -8.81 1.23
N ILE A 140 0.98 -8.64 1.57
CA ILE A 140 1.53 -8.96 2.91
C ILE A 140 0.81 -8.15 4.00
N VAL A 141 0.61 -6.85 3.79
CA VAL A 141 -0.07 -5.98 4.76
C VAL A 141 -1.51 -6.45 4.99
N ASP A 142 -2.23 -6.83 3.94
CA ASP A 142 -3.60 -7.30 4.05
C ASP A 142 -3.68 -8.70 4.69
N GLU A 143 -2.76 -9.61 4.38
CA GLU A 143 -2.62 -10.90 5.05
C GLU A 143 -2.36 -10.75 6.55
N LEU A 144 -1.46 -9.83 6.95
CA LEU A 144 -1.19 -9.53 8.35
C LEU A 144 -2.42 -8.96 9.07
N LYS A 145 -3.22 -8.12 8.40
CA LYS A 145 -4.51 -7.64 8.95
C LYS A 145 -5.50 -8.79 9.14
N MET A 146 -5.58 -9.72 8.19
CA MET A 146 -6.45 -10.90 8.31
C MET A 146 -6.03 -11.79 9.48
N ILE A 147 -4.73 -12.06 9.63
CA ILE A 147 -4.19 -12.84 10.76
C ILE A 147 -4.45 -12.12 12.08
N LYS A 148 -4.21 -10.80 12.15
CA LYS A 148 -4.52 -9.99 13.34
C LYS A 148 -5.99 -10.10 13.73
N SER A 149 -6.91 -10.00 12.76
CA SER A 149 -8.35 -10.12 12.99
C SER A 149 -8.74 -11.50 13.53
N LEU A 150 -8.11 -12.56 13.02
CA LEU A 150 -8.28 -13.93 13.51
C LEU A 150 -7.83 -14.05 14.98
N VAL A 151 -6.63 -13.57 15.31
CA VAL A 151 -6.08 -13.63 16.68
C VAL A 151 -6.91 -12.78 17.65
N GLN A 152 -7.41 -11.63 17.22
CA GLN A 152 -8.35 -10.81 18.00
C GLN A 152 -9.67 -11.56 18.26
N THR A 153 -10.18 -12.28 17.26
CA THR A 153 -11.39 -13.10 17.41
C THR A 153 -11.15 -14.24 18.40
N GLN A 154 -10.02 -14.92 18.31
CA GLN A 154 -9.61 -15.97 19.25
C GLN A 154 -9.54 -15.43 20.68
N ARG A 155 -8.97 -14.24 20.88
CA ARG A 155 -8.92 -13.58 22.18
C ARG A 155 -10.31 -13.21 22.72
N GLY A 156 -11.24 -12.77 21.85
CA GLY A 156 -12.63 -12.53 22.24
C GLY A 156 -13.37 -13.80 22.68
N VAL A 157 -13.11 -14.93 22.00
CA VAL A 157 -13.62 -16.24 22.39
C VAL A 157 -13.03 -16.66 23.75
N LEU A 158 -11.72 -16.48 23.95
CA LEU A 158 -11.05 -16.77 25.21
C LEU A 158 -11.63 -15.94 26.36
N LYS A 159 -11.85 -14.63 26.16
CA LYS A 159 -12.49 -13.75 27.16
C LYS A 159 -13.87 -14.29 27.56
N THR A 160 -14.70 -14.68 26.59
CA THR A 160 -16.03 -15.22 26.89
C THR A 160 -15.96 -16.59 27.58
N PHE A 161 -14.94 -17.39 27.25
CA PHE A 161 -14.66 -18.64 27.94
C PHE A 161 -14.29 -18.40 29.42
N ILE A 162 -13.39 -17.45 29.69
CA ILE A 162 -12.98 -17.06 31.04
C ILE A 162 -14.18 -16.57 31.85
N GLU A 163 -15.01 -15.69 31.29
CA GLU A 163 -16.22 -15.19 31.96
C GLU A 163 -17.18 -16.31 32.38
N ALA A 164 -17.29 -17.37 31.59
CA ALA A 164 -18.12 -18.51 31.95
C ALA A 164 -17.45 -19.43 32.98
N LEU A 165 -16.13 -19.61 32.91
CA LEU A 165 -15.38 -20.31 33.95
C LEU A 165 -15.53 -19.61 35.30
N THR A 166 -15.41 -18.29 35.35
CA THR A 166 -15.63 -17.50 36.58
C THR A 166 -17.02 -17.71 37.17
N ARG A 167 -18.06 -17.90 36.34
CA ARG A 167 -19.43 -18.17 36.82
C ARG A 167 -19.64 -19.61 37.30
N LYS A 168 -18.92 -20.57 36.73
CA LYS A 168 -19.14 -22.02 36.94
C LYS A 168 -18.18 -22.64 37.96
N ASN A 169 -17.00 -22.05 38.15
CA ASN A 169 -15.97 -22.49 39.08
C ASN A 169 -15.38 -21.28 39.85
N PRO A 170 -16.21 -20.58 40.65
CA PRO A 170 -15.72 -19.46 41.45
C PRO A 170 -14.68 -19.93 42.46
N SER A 171 -13.65 -19.11 42.71
CA SER A 171 -12.69 -19.32 43.79
C SER A 171 -13.41 -19.42 45.13
N THR A 172 -12.96 -20.35 45.98
CA THR A 172 -13.54 -20.61 47.30
C THR A 172 -13.07 -19.59 48.35
N ASP A 173 -12.09 -18.74 48.01
CA ASP A 173 -11.59 -17.69 48.87
C ASP A 173 -12.63 -16.57 48.99
N GLU A 174 -12.97 -16.19 50.23
CA GLU A 174 -13.95 -15.13 50.51
C GLU A 174 -13.62 -13.84 49.74
N PRO A 175 -14.63 -13.18 49.15
CA PRO A 175 -14.40 -11.92 48.46
C PRO A 175 -14.05 -10.84 49.50
N GLN A 176 -12.80 -10.39 49.53
CA GLN A 176 -12.51 -9.08 50.12
C GLN A 176 -13.29 -8.04 49.34
N GLN A 177 -14.31 -7.50 50.02
CA GLN A 177 -15.11 -6.36 49.61
C GLN A 177 -14.21 -5.22 49.15
N ASN A 178 -14.00 -5.10 47.84
CA ASN A 178 -13.68 -3.82 47.22
C ASN A 178 -14.49 -3.70 45.94
N SER A 179 -15.72 -3.21 46.12
CA SER A 179 -16.39 -2.30 45.20
C SER A 179 -16.40 -2.71 43.73
N ARG A 180 -17.18 -3.75 43.41
CA ARG A 180 -17.62 -4.08 42.06
C ARG A 180 -18.30 -2.88 41.40
N LYS A 181 -17.55 -2.06 40.68
CA LYS A 181 -18.07 -1.43 39.45
C LYS A 181 -18.29 -2.58 38.46
N ARG A 182 -19.45 -3.23 38.55
CA ARG A 182 -19.98 -4.04 37.45
C ARG A 182 -19.98 -3.13 36.23
N ALA A 183 -19.00 -3.29 35.33
CA ALA A 183 -19.15 -2.82 33.98
C ALA A 183 -20.48 -3.39 33.48
N ASN A 184 -21.38 -2.52 33.04
CA ASN A 184 -22.62 -2.90 32.39
C ASN A 184 -22.25 -3.59 31.07
N ILE A 185 -21.87 -4.86 31.12
CA ILE A 185 -21.60 -5.66 29.94
C ILE A 185 -22.95 -6.14 29.44
N SER A 186 -23.27 -5.70 28.22
CA SER A 186 -24.46 -6.07 27.46
C SER A 186 -24.77 -7.57 27.57
N LYS A 187 -26.05 -7.89 27.79
CA LYS A 187 -26.58 -9.25 27.98
C LYS A 187 -26.06 -10.24 26.92
N CYS A 188 -25.08 -11.06 27.27
CA CYS A 188 -24.89 -12.37 26.64
C CYS A 188 -25.89 -13.34 27.27
N SER A 189 -26.95 -13.70 26.53
CA SER A 189 -27.93 -14.69 26.97
C SER A 189 -27.34 -16.10 26.87
N PHE A 190 -27.30 -16.81 28.00
CA PHE A 190 -26.82 -18.18 28.08
C PHE A 190 -27.98 -19.11 28.46
N THR A 191 -28.34 -20.05 27.59
CA THR A 191 -29.30 -21.11 27.91
C THR A 191 -28.54 -22.39 28.24
N SER A 192 -28.63 -22.82 29.50
CA SER A 192 -28.06 -24.09 29.96
C SER A 192 -29.06 -25.21 29.71
N THR A 193 -28.73 -26.16 28.85
CA THR A 193 -29.44 -27.45 28.74
C THR A 193 -28.40 -28.54 28.96
N ASP A 194 -28.62 -29.37 30.00
CA ASP A 194 -27.84 -30.53 30.45
C ASP A 194 -26.31 -30.54 30.20
N ALA A 195 -25.60 -30.27 31.30
CA ALA A 195 -24.27 -30.74 31.73
C ALA A 195 -23.06 -30.87 30.78
N SER A 196 -23.10 -30.55 29.49
CA SER A 196 -21.90 -30.76 28.63
C SER A 196 -21.71 -29.80 27.46
N ARG A 197 -22.52 -28.75 27.32
CA ARG A 197 -22.39 -27.82 26.20
C ARG A 197 -22.42 -26.36 26.66
N MET A 198 -21.36 -25.65 26.32
CA MET A 198 -21.25 -24.20 26.53
C MET A 198 -21.41 -23.49 25.18
N PHE A 199 -22.44 -22.66 25.06
CA PHE A 199 -22.68 -21.82 23.89
C PHE A 199 -22.15 -20.40 24.14
N ILE A 200 -21.30 -19.91 23.24
CA ILE A 200 -20.70 -18.57 23.28
C ILE A 200 -21.30 -17.75 22.14
N ASN A 201 -21.96 -16.64 22.46
CA ASN A 201 -22.48 -15.68 21.48
C ASN A 201 -21.60 -14.41 21.54
N LEU A 202 -20.90 -14.09 20.44
CA LEU A 202 -20.01 -12.93 20.34
C LEU A 202 -20.75 -11.79 19.64
N GLN A 203 -21.17 -10.78 20.41
CA GLN A 203 -21.53 -9.46 19.88
C GLN A 203 -20.77 -8.40 20.67
N ASN A 204 -19.88 -7.70 19.96
CA ASN A 204 -19.05 -6.53 20.34
C ASN A 204 -17.56 -6.84 20.53
N GLN A 205 -16.75 -6.12 19.75
CA GLN A 205 -15.30 -6.23 19.66
C GLN A 205 -14.72 -4.82 19.62
N GLU A 206 -14.37 -4.21 20.76
CA GLU A 206 -13.51 -3.01 20.79
C GLU A 206 -12.62 -2.91 22.07
N THR A 207 -11.35 -2.56 21.82
CA THR A 207 -10.23 -2.12 22.71
C THR A 207 -9.28 -3.16 23.35
N LEU A 208 -8.11 -3.33 22.72
CA LEU A 208 -7.04 -4.31 23.00
C LEU A 208 -6.30 -4.18 24.35
N HIS A 209 -6.06 -2.97 24.86
CA HIS A 209 -5.18 -2.78 26.04
C HIS A 209 -5.91 -2.88 27.38
N ARG A 210 -7.17 -2.44 27.45
CA ARG A 210 -7.99 -2.53 28.66
C ARG A 210 -8.31 -3.99 29.01
N ASP A 211 -8.49 -4.79 27.96
CA ASP A 211 -8.90 -6.19 28.07
C ASP A 211 -7.87 -7.12 28.75
N SER A 212 -6.55 -6.84 28.72
CA SER A 212 -5.57 -7.78 29.32
C SER A 212 -5.51 -7.68 30.84
N GLU A 213 -5.57 -6.46 31.39
CA GLU A 213 -5.73 -6.26 32.83
C GLU A 213 -7.07 -6.79 33.31
N ASP A 214 -8.14 -6.58 32.54
CA ASP A 214 -9.47 -7.11 32.84
C ASP A 214 -9.50 -8.64 32.86
N ILE A 215 -8.81 -9.32 31.93
CA ILE A 215 -8.74 -10.79 31.91
C ILE A 215 -7.94 -11.34 33.09
N LYS A 216 -6.82 -10.70 33.46
CA LYS A 216 -6.04 -11.10 34.65
C LYS A 216 -6.86 -10.94 35.93
N LEU A 217 -7.66 -9.89 36.04
CA LEU A 217 -8.59 -9.68 37.15
C LEU A 217 -9.73 -10.71 37.16
N LEU A 218 -10.32 -11.01 36.01
CA LEU A 218 -11.39 -12.03 35.89
C LEU A 218 -10.90 -13.45 36.21
N ALA A 219 -9.64 -13.75 35.90
CA ALA A 219 -9.03 -15.05 36.18
C ALA A 219 -8.68 -15.26 37.65
N GLN A 220 -8.50 -14.19 38.46
CA GLN A 220 -8.28 -14.30 39.90
C GLN A 220 -9.48 -14.92 40.63
N ASP A 221 -10.68 -14.75 40.08
CA ASP A 221 -11.92 -15.32 40.62
C ASP A 221 -12.13 -16.79 40.22
N ILE A 222 -11.18 -17.44 39.53
CA ILE A 222 -11.27 -18.84 39.09
C ILE A 222 -10.46 -19.74 40.01
N SER A 223 -11.07 -20.84 40.47
CA SER A 223 -10.38 -21.83 41.30
C SER A 223 -9.46 -22.75 40.49
N GLY A 224 -8.26 -23.03 41.01
CA GLY A 224 -7.40 -24.12 40.54
C GLY A 224 -6.46 -23.77 39.38
N ALA A 225 -6.02 -24.79 38.64
CA ALA A 225 -5.06 -24.65 37.55
C ALA A 225 -5.68 -24.02 36.29
N ALA A 226 -7.01 -24.10 36.15
CA ALA A 226 -7.79 -23.47 35.10
C ALA A 226 -7.52 -21.96 34.95
N ALA A 227 -7.35 -21.24 36.07
CA ALA A 227 -7.01 -19.82 36.08
C ALA A 227 -5.66 -19.56 35.38
N SER A 228 -4.63 -20.32 35.79
CA SER A 228 -3.28 -20.21 35.24
C SER A 228 -3.25 -20.53 33.74
N TYR A 229 -3.91 -21.60 33.31
CA TYR A 229 -3.98 -21.98 31.90
C TYR A 229 -4.66 -20.92 31.03
N ALA A 230 -5.75 -20.31 31.53
CA ALA A 230 -6.44 -19.25 30.81
C ALA A 230 -5.61 -17.97 30.70
N VAL A 231 -4.89 -17.59 31.77
CA VAL A 231 -3.98 -16.42 31.75
C VAL A 231 -2.81 -16.66 30.80
N THR A 232 -2.18 -17.84 30.84
CA THR A 232 -1.10 -18.18 29.90
C THR A 232 -1.58 -18.10 28.45
N ALA A 233 -2.81 -18.55 28.17
CA ALA A 233 -3.39 -18.46 26.83
C ALA A 233 -3.66 -17.01 26.37
N ASP A 234 -4.07 -16.11 27.28
CA ASP A 234 -4.20 -14.68 26.93
C ASP A 234 -2.82 -14.05 26.72
N GLU A 235 -1.82 -14.38 27.55
CA GLU A 235 -0.46 -13.86 27.42
C GLU A 235 0.19 -14.25 26.09
N THR A 236 -0.01 -15.48 25.61
CA THR A 236 0.49 -15.91 24.30
C THR A 236 -0.21 -15.17 23.15
N LEU A 237 -1.54 -14.98 23.21
CA LEU A 237 -2.28 -14.21 22.21
C LEU A 237 -1.88 -12.73 22.21
N VAL A 238 -1.68 -12.12 23.38
CA VAL A 238 -1.24 -10.73 23.51
C VAL A 238 0.17 -10.54 22.94
N SER A 239 1.09 -11.47 23.24
CA SER A 239 2.43 -11.46 22.65
C SER A 239 2.34 -11.56 21.11
N LEU A 240 1.52 -12.48 20.60
CA LEU A 240 1.34 -12.67 19.17
C LEU A 240 0.74 -11.43 18.48
N LEU A 241 -0.22 -10.76 19.11
CA LEU A 241 -0.79 -9.52 18.59
C LEU A 241 0.25 -8.40 18.54
N LYS A 242 1.11 -8.30 19.54
CA LYS A 242 2.21 -7.33 19.56
C LYS A 242 3.21 -7.61 18.43
N ASP A 243 3.60 -8.87 18.25
CA ASP A 243 4.50 -9.27 17.16
C ASP A 243 3.88 -8.96 15.78
N LEU A 244 2.58 -9.23 15.60
CA LEU A 244 1.86 -8.92 14.37
C LEU A 244 1.77 -7.41 14.12
N ASP A 245 1.60 -6.59 15.17
CA ASP A 245 1.58 -5.13 15.05
C ASP A 245 2.94 -4.57 14.64
N GLU A 246 4.03 -5.08 15.21
CA GLU A 246 5.39 -4.69 14.83
C GLU A 246 5.67 -5.00 13.35
N ILE A 247 5.35 -6.21 12.88
CA ILE A 247 5.55 -6.59 11.48
C ILE A 247 4.67 -5.76 10.55
N LYS A 248 3.41 -5.53 10.95
CA LYS A 248 2.48 -4.74 10.16
C LYS A 248 2.98 -3.30 10.01
N GLU A 249 3.47 -2.68 11.08
CA GLU A 249 4.03 -1.32 11.01
C GLU A 249 5.25 -1.24 10.08
N GLU A 250 6.14 -2.24 10.13
CA GLU A 250 7.30 -2.35 9.23
C GLU A 250 6.87 -2.51 7.76
N ALA A 251 5.87 -3.35 7.49
CA ALA A 251 5.32 -3.57 6.15
C ALA A 251 4.59 -2.32 5.63
N ASP A 252 3.78 -1.66 6.46
CA ASP A 252 3.09 -0.40 6.14
C ASP A 252 4.09 0.72 5.82
N TYR A 253 5.19 0.80 6.57
CA TYR A 253 6.28 1.74 6.30
C TYR A 253 6.94 1.47 4.94
N THR A 254 7.29 0.21 4.66
CA THR A 254 7.89 -0.20 3.40
C THR A 254 6.97 0.10 2.21
N HIS A 255 5.67 -0.15 2.37
CA HIS A 255 4.65 0.14 1.36
C HIS A 255 4.60 1.64 1.04
N ARG A 256 4.53 2.50 2.05
CA ARG A 256 4.53 3.96 1.88
C ARG A 256 5.80 4.46 1.18
N MET A 257 6.96 3.98 1.62
CA MET A 257 8.23 4.36 1.01
C MET A 257 8.34 3.95 -0.46
N LEU A 258 7.79 2.79 -0.85
CA LEU A 258 7.72 2.38 -2.25
C LEU A 258 6.78 3.27 -3.08
N GLN A 259 5.62 3.64 -2.53
CA GLN A 259 4.70 4.59 -3.19
C GLN A 259 5.36 5.95 -3.40
N ASP A 260 6.07 6.46 -2.39
CA ASP A 260 6.80 7.73 -2.47
C ASP A 260 7.90 7.68 -3.54
N LEU A 261 8.60 6.54 -3.66
CA LEU A 261 9.59 6.34 -4.73
C LEU A 261 8.94 6.34 -6.12
N LEU A 262 7.79 5.69 -6.30
CA LEU A 262 7.07 5.71 -7.58
C LEU A 262 6.58 7.12 -7.95
N ASP A 263 6.06 7.87 -6.98
CA ASP A 263 5.65 9.26 -7.20
C ASP A 263 6.85 10.15 -7.57
N LEU A 264 7.98 9.98 -6.87
CA LEU A 264 9.23 10.69 -7.18
C LEU A 264 9.72 10.40 -8.60
N LYS A 265 9.68 9.13 -9.02
CA LYS A 265 10.05 8.71 -10.37
C LYS A 265 9.13 9.30 -11.43
N SER A 266 7.82 9.25 -11.22
CA SER A 266 6.82 9.83 -12.13
C SER A 266 7.03 11.34 -12.30
N LYS A 267 7.29 12.06 -11.20
CA LYS A 267 7.63 13.49 -11.22
C LYS A 267 8.93 13.75 -11.97
N ALA A 268 9.96 12.94 -11.73
CA ALA A 268 11.24 13.08 -12.42
C ALA A 268 11.11 12.83 -13.94
N ALA A 269 10.33 11.82 -14.34
CA ALA A 269 10.05 11.51 -15.74
C ALA A 269 9.31 12.67 -16.44
N SER A 270 8.25 13.17 -15.81
CA SER A 270 7.49 14.32 -16.31
C SER A 270 8.37 15.56 -16.46
N LEU A 271 9.27 15.80 -15.50
CA LEU A 271 10.22 16.91 -15.55
C LEU A 271 11.26 16.73 -16.67
N ALA A 272 11.77 15.52 -16.86
CA ALA A 272 12.73 15.23 -17.93
C ALA A 272 12.11 15.45 -19.32
N GLU A 273 10.87 14.99 -19.52
CA GLU A 273 10.10 15.21 -20.75
C GLU A 273 9.85 16.71 -21.01
N ALA A 274 9.42 17.46 -19.98
CA ALA A 274 9.22 18.90 -20.07
C ALA A 274 10.53 19.65 -20.41
N ARG A 275 11.66 19.24 -19.84
CA ARG A 275 12.99 19.79 -20.15
C ARG A 275 13.41 19.50 -21.59
N SER A 276 13.18 18.28 -22.09
CA SER A 276 13.45 17.91 -23.48
C SER A 276 12.63 18.78 -24.44
N THR A 277 11.33 18.93 -24.17
CA THR A 277 10.42 19.80 -24.94
C THR A 277 10.87 21.26 -24.90
N THR A 278 11.32 21.76 -23.74
CA THR A 278 11.83 23.13 -23.60
C THR A 278 13.09 23.34 -24.44
N LYS A 279 14.03 22.40 -24.41
CA LYS A 279 15.25 22.45 -25.25
C LYS A 279 14.90 22.43 -26.75
N GLN A 280 13.96 21.57 -27.16
CA GLN A 280 13.49 21.54 -28.53
C GLN A 280 12.83 22.88 -28.93
N GLY A 281 12.03 23.47 -28.05
CA GLY A 281 11.43 24.79 -28.25
C GLY A 281 12.46 25.91 -28.40
N GLN A 282 13.57 25.86 -27.64
CA GLN A 282 14.67 26.81 -27.78
C GLN A 282 15.39 26.70 -29.12
N ALA A 283 15.63 25.49 -29.62
CA ALA A 283 16.24 25.28 -30.94
C ALA A 283 15.36 25.85 -32.06
N VAL A 284 14.04 25.61 -31.99
CA VAL A 284 13.07 26.21 -32.92
C VAL A 284 13.07 27.73 -32.80
N MET A 285 13.11 28.29 -31.59
CA MET A 285 13.19 29.74 -31.37
C MET A 285 14.45 30.35 -32.01
N LEU A 286 15.62 29.73 -31.84
CA LEU A 286 16.86 30.20 -32.47
C LEU A 286 16.76 30.19 -33.99
N PHE A 287 16.22 29.11 -34.57
CA PHE A 287 16.00 29.01 -36.02
C PHE A 287 15.06 30.13 -36.52
N THR A 288 13.99 30.44 -35.79
CA THR A 288 13.08 31.53 -36.14
C THR A 288 13.76 32.90 -36.09
N ILE A 289 14.60 33.18 -35.09
CA ILE A 289 15.35 34.43 -34.97
C ILE A 289 16.30 34.61 -36.16
N VAL A 290 17.09 33.57 -36.48
CA VAL A 290 18.03 33.60 -37.61
C VAL A 290 17.29 33.84 -38.92
N THR A 291 16.14 33.19 -39.13
CA THR A 291 15.31 33.35 -40.33
C THR A 291 14.76 34.78 -40.44
N ILE A 292 14.26 35.36 -39.35
CA ILE A 292 13.73 36.74 -39.34
C ILE A 292 14.82 37.77 -39.69
N ILE A 293 16.08 37.54 -39.30
CA ILE A 293 17.21 38.42 -39.65
C ILE A 293 17.62 38.25 -41.12
N PHE A 294 17.69 37.01 -41.62
CA PHE A 294 18.14 36.75 -42.99
C PHE A 294 17.11 37.06 -44.06
N LEU A 295 15.81 36.91 -43.79
CA LEU A 295 14.77 37.18 -44.76
C LEU A 295 14.85 38.61 -45.38
N PRO A 296 14.95 39.71 -44.60
CA PRO A 296 15.14 41.04 -45.17
C PRO A 296 16.54 41.22 -45.78
N LEU A 297 17.57 40.58 -45.21
CA LEU A 297 18.94 40.70 -45.73
C LEU A 297 19.08 40.06 -47.12
N SER A 298 18.43 38.91 -47.35
CA SER A 298 18.35 38.24 -48.66
C SER A 298 17.62 39.08 -49.70
N PHE A 299 16.63 39.88 -49.29
CA PHE A 299 16.00 40.84 -50.19
C PHE A 299 17.01 41.90 -50.67
N PHE A 300 17.79 42.48 -49.76
CA PHE A 300 18.79 43.49 -50.13
C PHE A 300 19.90 42.92 -51.02
N THR A 301 20.40 41.72 -50.74
CA THR A 301 21.42 41.09 -51.60
C THR A 301 20.89 40.81 -53.00
N SER A 302 19.62 40.38 -53.12
CA SER A 302 18.98 40.21 -54.42
C SER A 302 18.79 41.54 -55.14
N TYR A 303 18.35 42.59 -54.43
CA TYR A 303 18.16 43.93 -54.98
C TYR A 303 19.47 44.50 -55.54
N PHE A 304 20.58 44.39 -54.81
CA PHE A 304 21.90 44.85 -55.28
C PHE A 304 22.56 43.92 -56.30
N GLY A 305 22.11 42.68 -56.41
CA GLY A 305 22.61 41.71 -57.41
C GLY A 305 21.91 41.78 -58.77
N GLN A 306 20.88 42.63 -58.93
CA GLN A 306 20.17 42.80 -60.20
C GLN A 306 20.95 43.69 -61.17
N ASN A 307 20.95 43.30 -62.45
CA ASN A 307 21.54 44.10 -63.53
C ASN A 307 20.58 45.23 -63.92
N VAL A 308 20.75 46.40 -63.31
CA VAL A 308 20.01 47.62 -63.69
C VAL A 308 20.77 48.35 -64.80
N SER A 309 20.05 49.04 -65.69
CA SER A 309 20.68 49.76 -66.81
C SER A 309 21.71 50.80 -66.36
N GLU A 310 21.54 51.38 -65.17
CA GLU A 310 22.51 52.32 -64.56
C GLU A 310 23.83 51.66 -64.15
N PHE A 311 23.87 50.35 -63.88
CA PHE A 311 25.10 49.62 -63.53
C PHE A 311 25.73 48.87 -64.72
N THR A 312 24.95 48.49 -65.73
CA THR A 312 25.43 47.71 -66.89
C THR A 312 25.62 48.53 -68.17
N GLY A 313 25.02 49.71 -68.28
CA GLY A 313 25.10 50.56 -69.47
C GLY A 313 24.37 50.01 -70.72
N ASP A 314 23.53 48.98 -70.56
CA ASP A 314 22.70 48.41 -71.61
C ASP A 314 21.25 48.93 -71.50
N ASP A 315 20.77 49.60 -72.54
CA ASP A 315 19.43 50.20 -72.62
C ASP A 315 18.30 49.14 -72.66
N LYS A 316 18.63 47.86 -72.82
CA LYS A 316 17.65 46.76 -72.72
C LYS A 316 17.31 46.35 -71.30
N ASN A 317 18.08 46.79 -70.29
CA ASN A 317 17.83 46.48 -68.89
C ASN A 317 16.88 47.51 -68.23
N PRO A 318 16.04 47.09 -67.28
CA PRO A 318 15.16 48.02 -66.57
C PRO A 318 15.97 49.06 -65.77
N SER A 319 15.49 50.31 -65.74
CA SER A 319 16.06 51.37 -64.90
C SER A 319 15.78 51.10 -63.42
N SER A 320 16.68 51.54 -62.54
CA SER A 320 16.53 51.46 -61.09
C SER A 320 15.18 52.01 -60.64
N TRP A 321 14.71 53.11 -61.24
CA TRP A 321 13.44 53.72 -60.90
C TRP A 321 12.23 52.80 -61.21
N ASP A 322 12.27 52.05 -62.31
CA ASP A 322 11.20 51.11 -62.63
C ASP A 322 11.21 49.88 -61.70
N LEU A 323 12.39 49.49 -61.22
CA LEU A 323 12.52 48.47 -60.17
C LEU A 323 11.98 48.95 -58.82
N TRP A 324 12.22 50.20 -58.42
CA TRP A 324 11.68 50.74 -57.15
C TRP A 324 10.17 50.93 -57.18
N LYS A 325 9.56 51.29 -58.32
CA LYS A 325 8.10 51.39 -58.46
C LYS A 325 7.40 50.07 -58.14
N VAL A 326 8.00 48.95 -58.54
CA VAL A 326 7.44 47.60 -58.30
C VAL A 326 7.94 47.00 -57.00
N GLY A 327 9.22 47.22 -56.66
CA GLY A 327 9.88 46.64 -55.49
C GLY A 327 9.42 47.22 -54.16
N THR A 328 9.21 48.53 -54.07
CA THR A 328 8.79 49.21 -52.82
C THR A 328 7.45 48.70 -52.27
N PRO A 329 6.36 48.58 -53.05
CA PRO A 329 5.10 48.07 -52.50
C PRO A 329 5.25 46.62 -52.04
N ILE A 330 6.03 45.80 -52.76
CA ILE A 330 6.26 44.40 -52.41
C ILE A 330 7.06 44.31 -51.10
N THR A 331 8.12 45.10 -50.92
CA THR A 331 8.93 45.08 -49.69
C THR A 331 8.16 45.56 -48.48
N VAL A 332 7.37 46.63 -48.62
CA VAL A 332 6.53 47.13 -47.53
C VAL A 332 5.53 46.06 -47.09
N ILE A 333 4.91 45.34 -48.03
CA ILE A 333 3.99 44.22 -47.72
C ILE A 333 4.74 43.08 -47.03
N VAL A 334 5.90 42.66 -47.56
CA VAL A 334 6.69 41.56 -47.00
C VAL A 334 7.17 41.89 -45.58
N ILE A 335 7.66 43.11 -45.36
CA ILE A 335 8.12 43.57 -44.04
C ILE A 335 6.95 43.71 -43.08
N ALA A 336 5.81 44.25 -43.51
CA ALA A 336 4.61 44.35 -42.67
C ALA A 336 4.08 42.98 -42.25
N VAL A 337 4.05 42.00 -43.17
CA VAL A 337 3.66 40.62 -42.88
C VAL A 337 4.68 39.95 -41.96
N ALA A 338 5.97 40.15 -42.19
CA ALA A 338 7.03 39.61 -41.32
C ALA A 338 6.93 40.17 -39.90
N LEU A 339 6.71 41.48 -39.74
CA LEU A 339 6.51 42.13 -38.44
C LEU A 339 5.22 41.66 -37.76
N LEU A 340 4.13 41.48 -38.53
CA LEU A 340 2.88 40.92 -38.01
C LEU A 340 3.09 39.50 -37.47
N ILE A 341 3.77 38.63 -38.24
CA ILE A 341 4.08 37.26 -37.83
C ILE A 341 5.01 37.26 -36.62
N ALA A 342 6.04 38.12 -36.59
CA ALA A 342 6.95 38.25 -35.45
C ALA A 342 6.19 38.70 -34.18
N LEU A 343 5.29 39.68 -34.28
CA LEU A 343 4.45 40.10 -33.16
C LEU A 343 3.49 39.01 -32.69
N LEU A 344 2.95 38.19 -33.61
CA LEU A 344 2.11 37.03 -33.28
C LEU A 344 2.89 35.93 -32.55
N ILE A 345 4.16 35.73 -32.88
CA ILE A 345 5.04 34.74 -32.23
C ILE A 345 5.57 35.28 -30.88
N MET A 346 5.88 36.58 -30.80
CA MET A 346 6.53 37.19 -29.63
C MET A 346 5.55 37.58 -28.51
N LYS A 347 4.24 37.69 -28.79
CA LYS A 347 3.19 37.87 -27.77
C LYS A 347 2.30 36.62 -27.61
N PRO A 348 2.69 35.61 -26.81
CA PRO A 348 1.81 34.49 -26.48
C PRO A 348 0.67 34.82 -25.49
N ASP A 349 0.71 35.97 -24.82
CA ASP A 349 -0.13 36.24 -23.63
C ASP A 349 -1.61 36.53 -23.91
N TRP A 350 -1.98 37.01 -25.11
CA TRP A 350 -3.39 37.30 -25.43
C TRP A 350 -4.23 36.04 -25.70
N ARG A 351 -3.59 34.88 -25.98
CA ARG A 351 -4.30 33.60 -26.07
C ARG A 351 -4.70 33.05 -24.70
N ARG A 352 -3.98 33.41 -23.62
CA ARG A 352 -4.34 33.01 -22.25
C ARG A 352 -5.52 33.83 -21.70
N SER A 353 -5.64 35.11 -22.03
CA SER A 353 -6.75 35.95 -21.57
C SER A 353 -8.10 35.61 -22.23
N LEU A 354 -8.11 35.16 -23.49
CA LEU A 354 -9.35 34.76 -24.18
C LEU A 354 -9.94 33.43 -23.69
N VAL A 355 -9.11 32.52 -23.15
CA VAL A 355 -9.60 31.25 -22.57
C VAL A 355 -10.22 31.47 -21.19
N LEU A 356 -9.65 32.37 -20.37
CA LEU A 356 -10.22 32.74 -19.06
C LEU A 356 -11.55 33.48 -19.22
N SER A 357 -11.65 34.42 -20.17
CA SER A 357 -12.91 35.14 -20.44
C SER A 357 -14.05 34.26 -20.99
N ARG A 358 -13.75 33.05 -21.49
CA ARG A 358 -14.76 32.07 -21.95
C ARG A 358 -15.21 31.12 -20.83
N SER A 359 -14.42 30.96 -19.76
CA SER A 359 -14.80 30.21 -18.56
C SER A 359 -15.74 31.00 -17.67
N ASP A 360 -15.52 32.32 -17.56
CA ASP A 360 -16.35 33.18 -16.72
C ASP A 360 -17.73 33.48 -17.34
N GLY A 361 -17.87 33.34 -18.67
CA GLY A 361 -19.14 33.55 -19.38
C GLY A 361 -20.10 32.36 -19.39
N VAL A 362 -19.73 31.19 -18.83
CA VAL A 362 -20.60 30.01 -18.76
C VAL A 362 -21.35 29.93 -17.43
N HIS A 363 -20.89 30.62 -16.38
CA HIS A 363 -21.59 30.65 -15.08
C HIS A 363 -22.74 31.67 -14.99
N ASP A 364 -22.83 32.64 -15.92
CA ASP A 364 -23.86 33.68 -15.89
C ASP A 364 -25.13 33.35 -16.69
N VAL A 365 -25.22 32.19 -17.34
CA VAL A 365 -26.40 31.79 -18.14
C VAL A 365 -27.28 30.75 -17.41
N GLU A 366 -26.88 30.28 -16.23
CA GLU A 366 -27.63 29.26 -15.46
C GLU A 366 -28.36 29.85 -14.22
N ALA A 367 -28.40 31.18 -14.09
CA ALA A 367 -29.02 31.88 -12.96
C ALA A 367 -30.04 32.97 -13.37
N ALA A 368 -30.70 32.82 -14.52
CA ALA A 368 -31.82 33.67 -14.94
C ALA A 368 -33.09 32.85 -15.19
#